data_AF-A0A9D1CWT8-F1
#
_entry.id   AF-A0A9D1CWT8-F1
#
_cell.length_a   1.000
_cell.length_b   1.000
_cell.length_c   1.000
_cell.angle_alpha   90.00
_cell.angle_beta   90.00
_cell.angle_gamma   90.00
#
_symmetry.space_group_name_H-M   'P 1'
#
loop_
_entity.id
_entity.type
_entity.pdbx_description
1 polymer ?
#
loop_
_entity_poly.entity_id
_entity_poly.type
_entity_poly.pdbx_seq_one_letter_code
_entity_poly.pdbx_strand_id
1 'polypeptide(L)'
;MAEITRHRLASFCIESQRYVCMDGEIAFVRPLFCENDHEAGESWRACMLGAEQSYHHLLSIGCKPQDARKVLPNSTATRIVMKANLREWRHIFALRTAKAAYPEMRQ
;
A
#
# COMPACT_ATOMS: atom_id res chain seq x y z
N MET A 1 -3.00 -3.14 -2.37
CA MET A 1 -2.53 -2.63 -3.69
C MET A 1 -3.02 -3.45 -4.89
N ALA A 2 -2.97 -4.79 -4.84
CA ALA A 2 -3.22 -5.65 -6.02
C ALA A 2 -4.66 -5.69 -6.55
N GLU A 3 -5.65 -5.09 -5.87
CA GLU A 3 -7.06 -5.22 -6.26
C GLU A 3 -7.50 -4.24 -7.34
N ILE A 4 -7.14 -2.96 -7.23
CA ILE A 4 -7.60 -1.92 -8.17
C ILE A 4 -6.96 -2.10 -9.56
N THR A 5 -5.73 -2.59 -9.61
CA THR A 5 -4.99 -2.83 -10.86
C THR A 5 -5.50 -4.04 -11.65
N ARG A 6 -6.48 -4.79 -11.12
CA ARG A 6 -7.16 -5.88 -11.84
C ARG A 6 -8.19 -5.38 -12.85
N HIS A 7 -8.56 -4.11 -12.78
CA HIS A 7 -9.44 -3.45 -13.76
C HIS A 7 -8.63 -3.12 -15.01
N ARG A 8 -8.69 -4.01 -15.99
CA ARG A 8 -7.81 -3.97 -17.19
C ARG A 8 -8.15 -2.85 -18.16
N LEU A 9 -9.38 -2.32 -18.14
CA LEU A 9 -9.81 -1.24 -19.04
C LEU A 9 -9.55 0.15 -18.43
N ALA A 10 -8.43 0.29 -17.72
CA ALA A 10 -7.95 1.51 -17.10
C ALA A 10 -6.44 1.66 -17.31
N SER A 11 -5.96 2.90 -17.28
CA SER A 11 -4.53 3.21 -17.27
C SER A 11 -4.09 3.60 -15.87
N PHE A 12 -2.91 3.11 -15.46
CA PHE A 12 -2.37 3.33 -14.12
C PHE A 12 -0.95 3.91 -14.20
N CYS A 13 -0.67 4.90 -13.35
CA CYS A 13 0.67 5.33 -13.02
C CYS A 13 0.86 5.10 -11.53
N ILE A 14 1.80 4.23 -11.16
CA ILE A 14 1.99 3.78 -9.79
C ILE A 14 3.40 4.15 -9.36
N GLU A 15 3.51 4.68 -8.16
CA GLU A 15 4.80 4.97 -7.52
C GLU A 15 5.65 3.70 -7.38
N SER A 16 6.85 3.73 -7.96
CA SER A 16 7.74 2.58 -7.96
C SER A 16 8.68 2.60 -6.78
N GLN A 17 8.48 1.67 -5.85
CA GLN A 17 9.39 1.40 -4.73
C GLN A 17 10.80 0.93 -5.18
N ARG A 18 11.03 0.71 -6.48
CA ARG A 18 12.38 0.39 -7.01
C ARG A 18 13.22 1.64 -7.25
N TYR A 19 12.56 2.74 -7.60
CA TYR A 19 13.21 3.96 -8.07
C TYR A 19 13.03 5.11 -7.08
N VAL A 20 11.90 5.13 -6.36
CA VAL A 20 11.68 6.08 -5.28
C VAL A 20 12.35 5.50 -4.03
N CYS A 21 13.43 6.13 -3.61
CA CYS A 21 13.98 5.88 -2.29
C CYS A 21 13.04 6.52 -1.28
N MET A 22 12.65 5.77 -0.26
CA MET A 22 11.85 6.32 0.84
C MET A 22 12.80 7.00 1.81
N ASP A 23 13.39 8.10 1.37
CA ASP A 23 14.30 8.90 2.20
C ASP A 23 13.47 9.70 3.22
N GLY A 24 13.52 9.29 4.49
CA GLY A 24 12.79 9.94 5.58
C GLY A 24 11.77 9.02 6.24
N GLU A 25 10.62 9.57 6.64
CA GLU A 25 9.56 8.79 7.27
C GLU A 25 8.77 7.97 6.24
N ILE A 26 8.67 6.66 6.46
CA ILE A 26 7.87 5.79 5.61
C ILE A 26 6.40 5.89 6.03
N ALA A 27 5.56 6.36 5.12
CA ALA A 27 4.12 6.38 5.36
C ALA A 27 3.52 4.96 5.28
N PHE A 28 2.71 4.60 6.27
CA PHE A 28 1.97 3.35 6.31
C PHE A 28 0.46 3.61 6.40
N VAL A 29 -0.32 2.82 5.66
CA VAL A 29 -1.79 2.80 5.73
C VAL A 29 -2.21 1.87 6.86
N ARG A 30 -2.85 2.44 7.89
CA ARG A 30 -3.41 1.68 9.01
C ARG A 30 -4.61 0.86 8.55
N PRO A 31 -4.60 -0.48 8.72
CA PRO A 31 -5.74 -1.33 8.38
C PRO A 31 -6.96 -1.10 9.27
N LEU A 32 -8.15 -1.40 8.76
CA LEU A 32 -9.41 -1.18 9.50
C LEU A 32 -9.58 -2.08 10.73
N PHE A 33 -8.97 -3.27 10.74
CA PHE A 33 -9.03 -4.14 11.92
C PHE A 33 -8.32 -3.52 13.13
N CYS A 34 -7.36 -2.62 12.92
CA CYS A 34 -6.64 -1.92 13.99
C CYS A 34 -7.50 -0.84 14.67
N GLU A 35 -8.64 -0.43 14.08
CA GLU A 35 -9.55 0.52 14.74
C GLU A 35 -10.42 -0.14 15.80
N ASN A 36 -10.70 -1.44 15.64
CA ASN A 36 -11.59 -2.19 16.52
C ASN A 36 -10.87 -2.91 17.66
N ASP A 37 -9.56 -3.14 17.52
CA ASP A 37 -8.74 -3.88 18.47
C ASP A 37 -7.42 -3.14 18.74
N HIS A 38 -7.25 -2.72 19.99
CA HIS A 38 -6.06 -1.99 20.44
C HIS A 38 -4.80 -2.85 20.39
N GLU A 39 -4.88 -4.12 20.77
CA GLU A 39 -3.72 -5.03 20.80
C GLU A 39 -3.23 -5.29 19.37
N ALA A 40 -4.16 -5.53 18.45
CA ALA A 40 -3.84 -5.68 17.04
C ALA A 40 -3.21 -4.41 16.45
N GLY A 41 -3.72 -3.23 16.82
CA GLY A 41 -3.18 -1.93 16.40
C GLY A 41 -1.77 -1.66 16.92
N GLU A 42 -1.49 -1.98 18.18
CA GLU A 42 -0.14 -1.85 18.78
C GLU A 42 0.86 -2.80 18.14
N SER A 43 0.48 -4.07 17.96
CA SER A 43 1.30 -5.08 17.28
C SER A 43 1.62 -4.65 15.85
N TRP A 44 0.61 -4.18 15.10
CA TRP A 44 0.82 -3.63 13.77
C TRP A 44 1.80 -2.44 13.78
N ARG A 45 1.64 -1.49 14.71
CA ARG A 45 2.52 -0.32 14.83
C ARG A 45 3.97 -0.72 15.11
N ALA A 46 4.18 -1.69 16.00
CA ALA A 46 5.51 -2.21 16.31
C ALA A 46 6.15 -2.86 15.07
N CYS A 47 5.38 -3.64 14.29
CA CYS A 47 5.85 -4.20 13.03
C CYS A 47 6.25 -3.14 12.00
N MET A 48 5.45 -2.06 11.86
CA MET A 48 5.77 -0.99 10.90
C MET A 48 7.07 -0.27 11.27
N LEU A 49 7.24 0.07 12.56
CA LEU A 49 8.45 0.73 13.04
C LEU A 49 9.69 -0.16 12.85
N GLY A 50 9.58 -1.46 13.13
CA GLY A 50 10.68 -2.40 12.92
C GLY A 50 11.04 -2.58 11.44
N ALA A 51 10.05 -2.56 10.55
CA ALA A 51 10.26 -2.63 9.10
C ALA A 51 10.97 -1.39 8.57
N GLU A 52 10.59 -0.20 9.02
CA GLU A 52 11.25 1.07 8.68
C GLU A 52 12.71 1.11 9.14
N GLN A 53 12.97 0.75 10.41
CA GLN A 53 14.34 0.66 10.93
C GLN A 53 15.18 -0.33 10.13
N SER A 54 14.61 -1.50 9.81
CA SER A 54 15.29 -2.52 9.01
C SER A 54 15.60 -2.02 7.60
N TYR A 55 14.68 -1.30 6.97
CA TYR A 55 14.86 -0.71 5.65
C TYR A 55 16.02 0.30 5.65
N HIS A 56 16.02 1.25 6.59
CA HIS A 56 17.09 2.24 6.72
C HIS A 56 18.43 1.60 7.07
N HIS A 57 18.43 0.56 7.90
CA HIS A 57 19.65 -0.20 8.19
C HIS A 57 20.22 -0.85 6.93
N LEU A 58 19.38 -1.50 6.11
CA LEU A 58 19.81 -2.10 4.84
C LEU A 58 20.38 -1.05 3.86
N LEU A 59 19.79 0.14 3.80
CA LEU A 59 20.35 1.25 3.03
C LEU A 59 21.70 1.70 3.58
N SER A 60 21.85 1.80 4.91
CA SER A 60 23.10 2.25 5.54
C SER A 60 24.29 1.33 5.29
N ILE A 61 24.05 0.02 5.14
CA ILE A 61 25.09 -0.97 4.80
C ILE A 61 25.34 -1.10 3.29
N GLY A 62 24.73 -0.24 2.47
CA GLY A 62 24.95 -0.17 1.02
C GLY A 62 24.08 -1.09 0.18
N CYS A 63 23.01 -1.68 0.72
CA CYS A 63 22.05 -2.42 -0.11
C CYS A 63 21.31 -1.48 -1.06
N LYS A 64 20.99 -1.97 -2.26
CA LYS A 64 20.20 -1.20 -3.23
C LYS A 64 18.76 -1.05 -2.72
N PRO A 65 18.10 0.11 -2.90
CA PRO A 65 16.70 0.33 -2.47
C PRO A 65 15.72 -0.75 -2.99
N GLN A 66 15.93 -1.22 -4.22
CA GLN A 66 15.14 -2.29 -4.84
C GLN A 66 15.18 -3.64 -4.11
N ASP A 67 16.24 -3.91 -3.35
CA ASP A 67 16.42 -5.11 -2.54
C ASP A 67 15.99 -4.85 -1.10
N ALA A 68 16.35 -3.68 -0.55
CA ALA A 68 15.94 -3.25 0.79
C ALA A 68 14.41 -3.22 0.95
N ARG A 69 13.66 -2.80 -0.07
CA ARG A 69 12.18 -2.73 -0.03
C ARG A 69 11.49 -4.06 0.27
N LYS A 70 12.17 -5.20 0.15
CA LYS A 70 11.59 -6.52 0.45
C LYS A 70 11.20 -6.70 1.91
N VAL A 71 11.75 -5.88 2.81
CA VAL A 71 11.35 -5.85 4.23
C VAL A 71 10.07 -5.04 4.46
N LEU A 72 9.65 -4.22 3.49
CA LEU A 72 8.51 -3.35 3.63
C LEU A 72 7.19 -4.15 3.52
N PRO A 73 6.25 -3.96 4.45
CA PRO A 73 4.98 -4.68 4.47
C PRO A 73 4.00 -4.13 3.43
N ASN A 74 2.91 -4.89 3.19
CA ASN A 74 1.81 -4.49 2.31
C ASN A 74 1.09 -3.21 2.75
N SER A 75 1.22 -2.83 4.02
CA SER A 75 0.69 -1.57 4.57
C SER A 75 1.48 -0.34 4.14
N THR A 76 2.59 -0.48 3.41
CA THR A 76 3.36 0.67 2.93
C THR A 76 2.52 1.49 1.97
N ALA A 77 2.39 2.79 2.26
CA ALA A 77 1.61 3.70 1.45
C ALA A 77 2.25 3.86 0.06
N THR A 78 1.39 4.13 -0.92
CA THR A 78 1.81 4.27 -2.31
C THR A 78 0.83 5.18 -3.03
N ARG A 79 1.36 5.98 -3.95
CA ARG A 79 0.54 6.87 -4.77
C ARG A 79 0.20 6.19 -6.10
N ILE A 80 -1.07 6.28 -6.47
CA ILE A 80 -1.58 5.76 -7.74
C ILE A 80 -2.39 6.85 -8.43
N VAL A 81 -2.08 7.11 -9.69
CA VAL A 81 -2.92 7.88 -10.60
C VAL A 81 -3.61 6.91 -11.54
N MET A 82 -4.92 6.99 -11.63
CA MET A 82 -5.73 6.11 -12.45
C MET A 82 -6.61 6.92 -13.41
N LYS A 83 -6.66 6.48 -14.68
CA LYS A 83 -7.54 7.03 -15.70
C LYS A 83 -8.39 5.91 -16.30
N ALA A 84 -9.70 6.12 -16.33
CA ALA A 84 -10.65 5.22 -16.96
C ALA A 84 -11.81 6.01 -17.60
N ASN A 85 -12.49 5.40 -18.57
CA ASN A 85 -13.69 5.98 -19.17
C ASN A 85 -14.91 5.81 -18.23
N LEU A 86 -16.01 6.52 -18.50
CA LEU A 86 -17.20 6.47 -17.62
C LEU A 86 -17.83 5.07 -17.52
N ARG A 87 -17.77 4.27 -18.59
CA ARG A 87 -18.28 2.89 -18.57
C ARG A 87 -17.49 2.03 -17.58
N GLU A 88 -16.17 2.15 -17.60
CA GLU A 88 -15.30 1.42 -16.69
C GLU A 88 -15.46 1.92 -15.25
N TRP A 89 -15.56 3.22 -15.02
CA TRP A 89 -15.85 3.74 -13.67
C TRP A 89 -17.14 3.15 -13.08
N ARG A 90 -18.22 3.04 -13.86
CA ARG A 90 -19.45 2.36 -13.43
C ARG A 90 -19.20 0.89 -13.04
N HIS A 91 -18.39 0.18 -13.82
CA HIS A 91 -18.03 -1.21 -13.54
C HIS A 91 -17.21 -1.33 -12.25
N ILE A 92 -16.23 -0.45 -12.07
CA ILE A 92 -15.35 -0.41 -10.90
C ILE A 92 -16.17 -0.15 -9.64
N PHE A 93 -17.06 0.85 -9.65
CA PHE A 93 -17.91 1.12 -8.50
C PHE A 93 -18.82 -0.07 -8.18
N ALA A 94 -19.47 -0.65 -9.20
CA ALA A 94 -20.33 -1.82 -8.99
C ALA A 94 -19.62 -2.99 -8.29
N LEU A 95 -18.32 -3.20 -8.55
CA LEU A 95 -17.54 -4.27 -7.93
C LEU A 95 -16.90 -3.86 -6.60
N ARG A 96 -16.34 -2.64 -6.52
CA ARG A 96 -15.50 -2.21 -5.39
C ARG A 96 -16.29 -1.55 -4.27
N THR A 97 -17.50 -1.07 -4.51
CA THR A 97 -18.41 -0.56 -3.46
C THR A 97 -19.41 -1.62 -2.96
N ALA A 98 -19.39 -2.83 -3.53
CA ALA A 98 -20.26 -3.92 -3.12
C ALA A 98 -19.91 -4.44 -1.71
N LYS A 99 -20.90 -4.90 -0.94
CA LYS A 99 -20.68 -5.41 0.44
C LYS A 99 -19.65 -6.55 0.54
N ALA A 100 -19.50 -7.34 -0.52
CA ALA A 100 -18.55 -8.44 -0.60
C ALA A 100 -17.10 -7.98 -0.87
N ALA A 101 -16.89 -6.73 -1.27
CA ALA A 101 -15.55 -6.19 -1.47
C ALA A 101 -14.85 -5.98 -0.13
N TYR A 102 -13.52 -6.15 -0.15
CA TYR A 102 -12.67 -5.93 1.01
C TYR A 102 -12.92 -4.54 1.61
N PRO A 103 -13.13 -4.39 2.94
CA PRO A 103 -13.58 -3.14 3.54
C PRO A 103 -12.72 -1.91 3.20
N GLU A 104 -11.39 -2.06 3.14
CA GLU A 104 -10.48 -0.95 2.81
C GLU A 104 -10.62 -0.47 1.36
N MET A 105 -11.09 -1.32 0.43
CA MET A 105 -11.35 -0.93 -0.96
C MET A 105 -12.68 -0.18 -1.14
N ARG A 106 -13.55 -0.23 -0.12
CA ARG A 106 -14.86 0.45 -0.13
C ARG A 106 -14.80 1.88 0.39
N GLN A 107 -13.83 2.20 1.24
CA GLN A 107 -13.58 3.53 1.79
C GLN A 107 -12.89 4.41 0.75
#